data_AF-A0A3N5TCH3-F1
#
_entry.id   AF-A0A3N5TCH3-F1
#
_cell.length_a   1.000
_cell.length_b   1.000
_cell.length_c   1.000
_cell.angle_alpha   90.00
_cell.angle_beta   90.00
_cell.angle_gamma   90.00
#
_symmetry.space_group_name_H-M   'P 1'
#
loop_
_entity.id
_entity.type
_entity.pdbx_description
1 polymer ?
#
loop_
_entity_poly.entity_id
_entity_poly.type
_entity_poly.pdbx_seq_one_letter_code
_entity_poly.pdbx_strand_id
1 'polypeptide(L)'
;MSIQPHDIDLAIDHTVDLLLVDAILDKYGKDKSSLISVLHAVSESFRWLPREALLHISEVSGIGISHIISVASFYPQFRFTPAGRHRIKVCIGTACHVKGAQTVFNAVKQHLCIPDDSDTDPDRLFTVCRV
;
A
#
# COMPACT_ATOMS: atom_id res chain seq x y z
N MET A 1 6.50 -13.40 28.89
CA MET A 1 6.06 -12.21 28.13
C MET A 1 5.81 -12.65 26.70
N SER A 2 4.62 -13.22 26.46
CA SER A 2 4.14 -13.65 25.14
C SER A 2 3.14 -12.60 24.68
N ILE A 3 3.47 -11.87 23.63
CA ILE A 3 2.53 -10.95 22.98
C ILE A 3 1.90 -11.75 21.84
N GLN A 4 0.59 -11.98 21.95
CA GLN A 4 -0.23 -12.79 21.04
C GLN A 4 -0.66 -11.96 19.81
N PRO A 5 -0.90 -12.59 18.64
CA PRO A 5 -1.06 -11.92 17.35
C PRO A 5 -2.53 -11.59 16.93
N HIS A 6 -3.39 -11.03 17.79
CA HIS A 6 -4.85 -10.95 17.51
C HIS A 6 -5.55 -9.58 17.55
N ASP A 7 -4.85 -8.44 17.57
CA ASP A 7 -5.51 -7.12 17.53
C ASP A 7 -5.45 -6.46 16.13
N ILE A 8 -6.09 -7.08 15.13
CA ILE A 8 -6.38 -6.44 13.84
C ILE A 8 -7.83 -6.70 13.47
N ASP A 9 -8.73 -6.32 14.37
CA ASP A 9 -10.11 -6.01 14.04
C ASP A 9 -10.32 -4.55 14.47
N LEU A 10 -10.38 -3.63 13.51
CA LEU A 10 -11.31 -2.50 13.54
C LEU A 10 -11.24 -1.72 12.21
N ALA A 11 -12.32 -1.87 11.44
CA ALA A 11 -12.89 -0.88 10.53
C ALA A 11 -12.09 -0.53 9.24
N ILE A 12 -12.56 -1.04 8.09
CA ILE A 12 -13.48 -0.28 7.21
C ILE A 12 -13.89 -1.14 6.01
N ASP A 13 -15.21 -1.26 5.87
CA ASP A 13 -16.00 -1.64 4.72
C ASP A 13 -15.37 -1.25 3.36
N HIS A 14 -14.71 -2.21 2.73
CA HIS A 14 -14.51 -2.23 1.29
C HIS A 14 -14.68 -3.67 0.86
N THR A 15 -15.80 -3.96 0.20
CA THR A 15 -16.01 -5.21 -0.54
C THR A 15 -14.86 -5.40 -1.52
N VAL A 16 -13.83 -6.14 -1.11
CA VAL A 16 -12.73 -6.51 -1.98
C VAL A 16 -13.31 -7.41 -3.05
N ASP A 17 -13.31 -6.94 -4.29
CA ASP A 17 -13.89 -7.66 -5.40
C ASP A 17 -12.95 -8.80 -5.81
N LEU A 18 -13.15 -9.99 -5.21
CA LEU A 18 -12.31 -11.16 -5.41
C LEU A 18 -12.32 -11.62 -6.88
N LEU A 19 -13.41 -11.36 -7.62
CA LEU A 19 -13.51 -11.64 -9.04
C LEU A 19 -12.47 -10.84 -9.85
N LEU A 20 -12.18 -9.61 -9.43
CA LEU A 20 -11.13 -8.81 -10.05
C LEU A 20 -9.74 -9.38 -9.76
N VAL A 21 -9.52 -9.87 -8.54
CA VAL A 21 -8.25 -10.51 -8.16
C VAL A 21 -8.03 -11.78 -8.96
N ASP A 22 -9.07 -12.59 -9.18
CA ASP A 22 -9.02 -13.77 -10.04
C ASP A 22 -8.69 -13.40 -11.49
N ALA A 23 -9.32 -12.37 -12.04
CA ALA A 23 -9.02 -11.89 -13.39
C ALA A 23 -7.57 -11.41 -13.54
N ILE A 24 -7.01 -10.79 -12.50
CA ILE A 24 -5.60 -10.38 -12.45
C ILE A 24 -4.69 -11.62 -12.43
N LEU A 25 -5.00 -12.62 -11.60
CA LEU A 25 -4.23 -13.86 -11.50
C LEU A 25 -4.23 -14.66 -12.81
N ASP A 26 -5.36 -14.72 -13.50
CA ASP A 26 -5.46 -15.38 -14.79
C ASP A 26 -4.71 -14.63 -15.90
N LYS A 27 -4.64 -13.29 -15.83
CA LYS A 27 -3.91 -12.47 -16.79
C LYS A 27 -2.39 -12.55 -16.63
N TYR A 28 -1.88 -12.49 -15.40
CA TYR A 28 -0.44 -12.39 -15.13
C TYR A 28 0.21 -13.72 -14.76
N GLY A 29 -0.56 -14.71 -14.29
CA GLY A 29 -0.06 -16.00 -13.86
C GLY A 29 -0.07 -16.19 -12.34
N LYS A 30 0.02 -17.44 -11.92
CA LYS A 30 -0.11 -17.90 -10.52
C LYS A 30 1.20 -18.39 -9.91
N ASP A 31 2.31 -18.20 -10.63
CA ASP A 31 3.64 -18.62 -10.20
C ASP A 31 4.36 -17.52 -9.38
N LYS A 32 5.45 -17.90 -8.71
CA LYS A 32 6.22 -16.97 -7.87
C LYS A 32 6.88 -15.83 -8.66
N SER A 33 7.19 -16.02 -9.94
CA SER A 33 7.83 -14.97 -10.75
C SER A 33 6.84 -13.88 -11.14
N SER A 34 5.55 -14.24 -11.24
CA SER A 34 4.45 -13.34 -11.58
C SER A 34 3.90 -12.55 -10.37
N LEU A 35 4.31 -12.90 -9.14
CA LEU A 35 3.77 -12.32 -7.91
C LEU A 35 3.88 -10.79 -7.85
N ILE A 36 5.01 -10.21 -8.25
CA ILE A 36 5.20 -8.74 -8.23
C ILE A 36 4.23 -8.07 -9.20
N SER A 37 4.03 -8.66 -10.39
CA SER A 37 3.11 -8.15 -11.41
C SER A 37 1.65 -8.20 -10.94
N VAL A 38 1.26 -9.30 -10.29
CA VAL A 38 -0.06 -9.47 -9.66
C VAL A 38 -0.27 -8.42 -8.57
N LEU A 39 0.68 -8.26 -7.65
CA LEU A 39 0.61 -7.27 -6.57
C LEU A 39 0.53 -5.83 -7.12
N HIS A 40 1.23 -5.55 -8.22
CA HIS A 40 1.13 -4.26 -8.90
C HIS A 40 -0.27 -4.01 -9.46
N ALA A 41 -0.84 -4.98 -10.19
CA ALA A 41 -2.17 -4.85 -10.76
C ALA A 41 -3.28 -4.72 -9.69
N VAL A 42 -3.16 -5.46 -8.58
CA VAL A 42 -4.05 -5.29 -7.42
C VAL A 42 -3.89 -3.90 -6.82
N SER A 43 -2.65 -3.44 -6.64
CA SER A 43 -2.39 -2.10 -6.11
C SER A 43 -2.89 -0.99 -7.03
N GLU A 44 -2.88 -1.16 -8.36
CA GLU A 44 -3.49 -0.19 -9.29
C GLU A 44 -5.00 -0.14 -9.16
N SER A 45 -5.63 -1.29 -8.96
CA SER A 45 -7.09 -1.42 -8.87
C SER A 45 -7.64 -0.87 -7.55
N PHE A 46 -7.02 -1.26 -6.44
CA PHE A 46 -7.49 -0.92 -5.10
C PHE A 46 -6.78 0.33 -4.53
N ARG A 47 -5.63 0.76 -5.07
CA ARG A 47 -4.71 1.80 -4.55
C ARG A 47 -3.96 1.42 -3.28
N TRP A 48 -4.19 0.21 -2.78
CA TRP A 48 -3.52 -0.42 -1.65
C TRP A 48 -3.67 -1.95 -1.79
N LEU A 49 -3.04 -2.71 -0.90
CA LEU A 49 -3.11 -4.16 -0.84
C LEU A 49 -4.00 -4.59 0.34
N PRO A 50 -5.29 -4.89 0.10
CA PRO A 50 -6.16 -5.39 1.14
C PRO A 50 -5.75 -6.81 1.54
N ARG A 51 -5.94 -7.13 2.83
CA ARG A 51 -5.51 -8.41 3.41
C ARG A 51 -6.22 -9.58 2.75
N GLU A 52 -7.50 -9.41 2.45
CA GLU A 52 -8.38 -10.38 1.79
C GLU A 52 -7.85 -10.73 0.40
N ALA A 53 -7.40 -9.74 -0.39
CA ALA A 53 -6.81 -10.01 -1.69
C ALA A 53 -5.49 -10.78 -1.58
N LEU A 54 -4.65 -10.46 -0.58
CA LEU A 54 -3.39 -11.18 -0.36
C LEU A 54 -3.61 -12.63 0.06
N LEU A 55 -4.60 -12.88 0.92
CA LEU A 55 -5.02 -14.24 1.29
C LEU A 55 -5.55 -15.00 0.08
N HIS A 56 -6.42 -14.37 -0.71
CA HIS A 56 -6.97 -14.98 -1.92
C HIS A 56 -5.88 -15.34 -2.93
N ILE A 57 -4.92 -14.44 -3.16
CA ILE A 57 -3.73 -14.73 -3.98
C ILE A 57 -2.97 -15.93 -3.40
N SER A 58 -2.78 -15.99 -2.08
CA SER A 58 -2.09 -17.12 -1.42
C SER A 58 -2.78 -18.46 -1.69
N GLU A 59 -4.10 -18.49 -1.56
CA GLU A 59 -4.92 -19.70 -1.77
C GLU A 59 -4.89 -20.16 -3.23
N VAL A 60 -5.04 -19.23 -4.19
CA VAL A 60 -5.10 -19.54 -5.62
C VAL A 60 -3.72 -19.87 -6.21
N SER A 61 -2.66 -19.19 -5.76
CA SER A 61 -1.30 -19.41 -6.26
C SER A 61 -0.54 -20.52 -5.54
N GLY A 62 -1.02 -20.95 -4.37
CA GLY A 62 -0.31 -21.88 -3.49
C GLY A 62 0.98 -21.29 -2.87
N ILE A 63 1.21 -19.98 -3.03
CA ILE A 63 2.35 -19.29 -2.42
C ILE A 63 1.96 -18.95 -0.98
N GLY A 64 2.81 -19.31 -0.01
CA GLY A 64 2.52 -19.00 1.40
C GLY A 64 2.37 -17.50 1.66
N ILE A 65 1.34 -17.12 2.40
CA ILE A 65 1.01 -15.72 2.73
C ILE A 65 2.19 -14.93 3.31
N SER A 66 3.03 -15.56 4.14
CA SER A 66 4.21 -14.92 4.73
C SER A 66 5.21 -14.47 3.66
N HIS A 67 5.36 -15.24 2.59
CA HIS A 67 6.22 -14.87 1.47
C HIS A 67 5.62 -13.70 0.68
N ILE A 68 4.30 -13.71 0.45
CA ILE A 68 3.60 -12.60 -0.22
C ILE A 68 3.76 -11.31 0.57
N ILE A 69 3.52 -11.34 1.88
CA ILE A 69 3.69 -10.20 2.78
C ILE A 69 5.14 -9.73 2.78
N SER A 70 6.11 -10.65 2.82
CA SER A 70 7.54 -10.31 2.76
C SER A 70 7.93 -9.61 1.46
N VAL A 71 7.37 -10.03 0.33
CA VAL A 71 7.62 -9.37 -0.96
C VAL A 71 6.93 -8.01 -0.98
N ALA A 72 5.67 -7.94 -0.54
CA ALA A 72 4.91 -6.69 -0.51
C ALA A 72 5.55 -5.64 0.42
N SER A 73 6.10 -6.03 1.57
CA SER A 73 6.76 -5.12 2.51
C SER A 73 8.16 -4.68 2.06
N PHE A 74 8.84 -5.48 1.23
CA PHE A 74 10.15 -5.13 0.67
C PHE A 74 10.07 -3.96 -0.31
N TYR A 75 8.95 -3.81 -1.01
CA TYR A 75 8.75 -2.85 -2.08
C TYR A 75 7.95 -1.62 -1.58
N PRO A 76 8.58 -0.45 -1.42
CA PRO A 76 7.96 0.73 -0.80
C PRO A 76 6.80 1.32 -1.60
N GLN A 77 6.62 0.93 -2.87
CA GLN A 77 5.47 1.34 -3.68
C GLN A 77 4.15 0.74 -3.19
N PHE A 78 4.21 -0.43 -2.54
CA PHE A 78 3.04 -1.14 -2.03
C PHE A 78 2.66 -0.61 -0.66
N ARG A 79 1.35 -0.47 -0.43
CA ARG A 79 0.80 0.00 0.85
C ARG A 79 -0.23 -0.99 1.35
N PHE A 80 -0.19 -1.27 2.65
CA PHE A 80 -1.20 -2.08 3.35
C PHE A 80 -2.33 -1.22 3.93
N THR A 81 -2.23 0.10 3.78
CA THR A 81 -3.25 1.06 4.23
C THR A 81 -3.86 1.77 3.03
N PRO A 82 -5.16 2.10 3.08
CA PRO A 82 -5.82 2.84 2.02
C PRO A 82 -5.07 4.14 1.70
N ALA A 83 -4.78 4.35 0.42
CA ALA A 83 -4.26 5.62 -0.06
C ALA A 83 -5.41 6.57 -0.39
N GLY A 84 -5.16 7.87 -0.17
CA GLY A 84 -6.04 8.92 -0.63
C GLY A 84 -6.15 8.93 -2.15
N ARG A 85 -7.14 9.68 -2.66
CA ARG A 85 -7.40 9.76 -4.11
C ARG A 85 -6.21 10.21 -4.95
N HIS A 86 -5.40 11.11 -4.40
CA HIS A 86 -4.25 11.71 -5.05
C HIS A 86 -2.99 11.41 -4.24
N ARG A 87 -1.92 10.98 -4.91
CA ARG A 87 -0.61 10.72 -4.28
C ARG A 87 0.36 11.84 -4.65
N ILE A 88 0.81 12.58 -3.65
CA ILE A 88 1.78 13.67 -3.79
C ILE A 88 3.15 13.10 -3.38
N LYS A 89 4.11 13.09 -4.30
CA LYS A 89 5.47 12.61 -4.06
C LYS A 89 6.42 13.79 -3.94
N VAL A 90 7.09 13.92 -2.80
CA VAL A 90 8.05 15.00 -2.54
C VAL A 90 9.47 14.41 -2.52
N CYS A 91 10.31 14.87 -3.43
CA CYS A 91 11.72 14.48 -3.50
C CYS A 91 12.48 14.94 -2.26
N ILE A 92 13.09 14.01 -1.54
CA ILE A 92 14.00 14.23 -0.40
C ILE A 92 15.40 13.64 -0.70
N GLY A 93 15.68 13.30 -1.96
CA GLY A 93 17.03 12.99 -2.41
C GLY A 93 18.04 14.11 -2.10
N THR A 94 19.33 13.81 -2.13
CA THR A 94 20.41 14.72 -1.70
C THR A 94 20.34 16.11 -2.33
N ALA A 95 20.07 16.19 -3.65
CA ALA A 95 19.94 17.45 -4.38
C ALA A 95 18.71 18.28 -3.94
N CYS A 96 17.61 17.61 -3.60
CA CYS A 96 16.40 18.27 -3.09
C CYS A 96 16.57 18.67 -1.62
N HIS A 97 17.24 17.83 -0.83
CA HIS A 97 17.52 18.06 0.59
C HIS A 97 18.32 19.34 0.82
N VAL A 98 19.42 19.55 0.08
CA VAL A 98 20.23 20.78 0.20
C VAL A 98 19.48 22.05 -0.21
N LYS A 99 18.38 21.92 -0.98
CA LYS A 99 17.49 23.02 -1.37
C LYS A 99 16.30 23.21 -0.43
N GLY A 100 16.21 22.46 0.67
CA GLY A 100 15.13 22.61 1.64
C GLY A 100 13.87 21.79 1.33
N ALA A 101 14.02 20.61 0.70
CA ALA A 101 12.90 19.69 0.46
C ALA A 101 12.05 19.37 1.70
N GLN A 102 12.67 19.33 2.89
CA GLN A 102 11.95 19.09 4.13
C GLN A 102 10.92 20.19 4.42
N THR A 103 11.25 21.45 4.11
CA THR A 103 10.34 22.58 4.26
C THR A 103 9.14 22.45 3.34
N VAL A 104 9.36 22.02 2.09
CA VAL A 104 8.28 21.76 1.13
C VAL A 104 7.37 20.63 1.63
N PHE A 105 7.96 19.51 2.08
CA PHE A 105 7.19 18.38 2.61
C PHE A 105 6.32 18.81 3.80
N ASN A 106 6.89 19.54 4.76
CA ASN A 106 6.17 20.01 5.94
C ASN A 106 5.06 21.00 5.57
N ALA A 107 5.32 21.94 4.66
CA ALA A 107 4.32 22.90 4.21
C ALA A 107 3.13 22.21 3.53
N VAL A 108 3.39 21.18 2.71
CA VAL A 108 2.34 20.38 2.06
C VAL A 108 1.50 19.64 3.11
N LYS A 109 2.13 18.96 4.08
CA LYS A 109 1.40 18.29 5.17
C LYS A 109 0.55 19.26 5.99
N GLN A 110 1.09 20.42 6.34
CA GLN A 110 0.38 21.44 7.10
C GLN A 110 -0.81 21.99 6.33
N HIS A 111 -0.66 22.25 5.02
CA HIS A 111 -1.74 22.75 4.18
C HIS A 111 -2.90 21.75 4.05
N LEU A 112 -2.58 20.46 4.01
CA LEU A 112 -3.55 19.37 3.91
C LEU A 112 -4.05 18.87 5.27
N CYS A 113 -3.65 19.53 6.37
CA CYS A 113 -4.01 19.15 7.74
C CYS A 113 -3.70 17.68 8.07
N ILE A 114 -2.63 17.13 7.51
CA ILE A 114 -2.23 15.73 7.73
C ILE A 114 -1.46 15.66 9.05
N PRO A 115 -1.92 14.87 10.04
CA PRO A 115 -1.25 14.76 11.33
C PRO A 115 0.12 14.06 11.19
N ASP A 116 1.02 14.27 12.16
CA ASP A 116 2.42 13.84 12.02
C ASP A 116 2.61 12.32 11.94
N ASP A 117 1.72 11.56 12.57
CA ASP A 117 1.63 10.11 12.58
C ASP A 117 0.97 9.52 11.33
N SER A 118 0.38 10.34 10.46
CA SER A 118 -0.24 9.94 9.21
C SER A 118 0.49 10.52 8.00
N ASP A 119 0.29 9.87 6.86
CA ASP A 119 0.66 10.36 5.54
C ASP A 119 -0.55 10.68 4.66
N THR A 120 -1.77 10.45 5.16
CA THR A 120 -3.03 10.65 4.45
C THR A 120 -3.92 11.61 5.24
N ASP A 121 -4.61 12.49 4.53
CA ASP A 121 -5.52 13.50 5.08
C ASP A 121 -6.77 12.89 5.72
N PRO A 122 -7.45 13.64 6.62
CA PRO A 122 -8.69 13.19 7.27
C PRO A 122 -9.79 12.82 6.26
N ASP A 123 -9.85 13.52 5.12
CA ASP A 123 -10.86 13.31 4.08
C ASP A 123 -10.49 12.18 3.09
N ARG A 124 -9.32 11.54 3.26
CA ARG A 124 -8.78 10.48 2.38
C ARG A 124 -8.71 10.89 0.90
N LEU A 125 -8.44 12.15 0.62
CA LEU A 125 -8.26 12.68 -0.72
C LEU A 125 -6.79 12.75 -1.16
N PHE A 126 -5.85 12.95 -0.24
CA PHE A 126 -4.44 13.18 -0.49
C PHE A 126 -3.54 12.35 0.41
N THR A 127 -2.64 11.58 -0.18
CA THR A 127 -1.52 10.93 0.52
C THR A 127 -0.22 11.59 0.09
N VAL A 128 0.60 12.03 1.07
CA VAL A 128 1.90 12.66 0.82
C VAL A 128 3.02 11.67 1.15
N CYS A 129 3.80 11.31 0.14
CA CYS A 129 4.93 10.38 0.25
C CYS A 129 6.27 11.10 0.03
N ARG A 130 7.29 10.63 0.74
CA ARG A 130 8.69 11.04 0.53
C ARG A 130 9.30 10.13 -0.54
N VAL A 131 10.05 10.70 -1.50
CA VAL A 131 10.74 9.94 -2.57
C VAL A 131 12.20 10.33 -2.73
#